data_AF-A0A5C3NNW1-F1
#
_entry.id   AF-A0A5C3NNW1-F1
#
_cell.length_a   1.000
_cell.length_b   1.000
_cell.length_c   1.000
_cell.angle_alpha   90.00
_cell.angle_beta   90.00
_cell.angle_gamma   90.00
#
_symmetry.space_group_name_H-M   'P 1'
#
loop_
_entity.id
_entity.type
_entity.pdbx_description
1 polymer ?
#
loop_
_entity_poly.entity_id
_entity_poly.type
_entity_poly.pdbx_seq_one_letter_code
_entity_poly.pdbx_strand_id
1 'polypeptide(L)'
;RYSVLPALSVDGMIALDIFEGSVNKDRFLQFLNEELAPKLNPYPGPRSVVVMDNCAIHHDEEIRRVIVDECGKPFDPRPWCRFSAMT
;
A
#
# COMPACT_ATOMS: atom_id res chain seq x y z
N ARG A 1 -3.26 -7.82 -22.20
CA ARG A 1 -4.25 -6.94 -21.50
C ARG A 1 -3.50 -6.31 -20.34
N TYR A 2 -3.57 -4.99 -20.20
CA TYR A 2 -2.91 -4.29 -19.08
C TYR A 2 -3.92 -3.92 -18.00
N SER A 3 -3.44 -3.91 -16.76
CA SER A 3 -4.13 -3.40 -15.58
C SER A 3 -3.40 -2.18 -15.07
N VAL A 4 -4.15 -1.28 -14.44
CA VAL A 4 -3.63 -0.04 -13.85
C VAL A 4 -4.14 0.05 -12.42
N LEU A 5 -3.24 0.28 -11.46
CA LEU A 5 -3.53 0.54 -10.05
C LEU A 5 -3.11 1.97 -9.70
N PRO A 6 -4.02 2.96 -9.81
CA PRO A 6 -3.75 4.31 -9.36
C PRO A 6 -4.18 4.50 -7.90
N ALA A 7 -3.43 5.29 -7.14
CA ALA A 7 -3.92 5.90 -5.91
C ALA A 7 -4.02 7.41 -6.09
N LEU A 8 -5.17 7.97 -5.73
CA LEU A 8 -5.49 9.38 -5.89
C LEU A 8 -5.68 10.03 -4.52
N SER A 9 -5.19 11.25 -4.36
CA SER A 9 -5.53 12.17 -3.28
C SER A 9 -6.25 13.39 -3.86
N VAL A 10 -6.68 14.29 -2.98
CA VAL A 10 -7.24 15.60 -3.36
C VAL A 10 -6.24 16.48 -4.13
N ASP A 11 -4.94 16.19 -4.01
CA ASP A 11 -3.86 16.90 -4.68
C ASP A 11 -3.44 16.23 -6.00
N GLY A 12 -4.08 15.11 -6.38
CA GLY A 12 -3.82 14.39 -7.62
C GLY A 12 -3.33 12.94 -7.39
N MET A 13 -2.65 12.38 -8.40
CA MET A 13 -2.17 11.00 -8.36
C MET A 13 -0.90 10.89 -7.52
N ILE A 14 -0.90 9.98 -6.54
CA ILE A 14 0.23 9.80 -5.60
C ILE A 14 0.97 8.48 -5.82
N ALA A 15 0.34 7.48 -6.43
CA ALA A 15 0.95 6.21 -6.79
C ALA A 15 0.32 5.66 -8.06
N LEU A 16 1.11 4.94 -8.85
CA LEU A 16 0.67 4.35 -10.12
C LEU A 16 1.49 3.09 -10.39
N ASP A 17 0.81 1.97 -10.61
CA ASP A 17 1.40 0.74 -11.13
C ASP A 17 0.64 0.29 -12.40
N ILE A 18 1.39 -0.02 -13.46
CA ILE A 18 0.87 -0.49 -14.75
C ILE A 18 1.58 -1.78 -15.10
N PHE A 19 0.81 -2.86 -15.21
CA PHE A 19 1.36 -4.18 -15.47
C PHE A 19 0.47 -5.00 -16.39
N GLU A 20 1.05 -6.03 -17.00
CA GLU A 20 0.32 -6.96 -17.84
C GLU A 20 -0.39 -8.02 -17.00
N GLY A 21 -1.65 -8.32 -17.34
CA GLY A 21 -2.46 -9.34 -16.67
C GLY A 21 -3.61 -8.75 -15.85
N SER A 22 -4.05 -9.50 -14.83
CA SER A 22 -5.12 -9.12 -13.91
C SER A 22 -4.58 -8.84 -12.51
N VAL A 23 -5.25 -7.96 -11.77
CA VAL A 23 -4.97 -7.73 -10.34
C VAL A 23 -5.31 -8.99 -9.56
N ASN A 24 -4.37 -9.46 -8.75
CA ASN A 24 -4.60 -10.49 -7.72
C ASN A 24 -4.11 -9.95 -6.36
N LYS A 25 -4.31 -10.73 -5.30
CA LYS A 25 -3.92 -10.33 -3.93
C LYS A 25 -2.44 -9.95 -3.84
N ASP A 26 -1.54 -10.78 -4.34
CA ASP A 26 -0.09 -10.57 -4.23
C ASP A 26 0.35 -9.29 -4.94
N ARG A 27 -0.18 -9.03 -6.14
CA ARG A 27 0.07 -7.78 -6.88
C ARG A 27 -0.45 -6.57 -6.15
N PHE A 28 -1.65 -6.67 -5.56
CA PHE A 28 -2.21 -5.57 -4.79
C PHE A 28 -1.39 -5.27 -3.52
N LEU A 29 -0.94 -6.31 -2.80
CA LEU A 29 -0.05 -6.15 -1.65
C LEU A 29 1.30 -5.56 -2.04
N GLN A 30 1.87 -5.95 -3.18
CA GLN A 30 3.09 -5.35 -3.70
C GLN A 30 2.89 -3.85 -3.93
N PHE A 31 1.82 -3.46 -4.63
CA PHE A 31 1.46 -2.05 -4.84
C PHE A 31 1.29 -1.29 -3.52
N LEU A 32 0.60 -1.88 -2.53
CA LEU A 32 0.43 -1.24 -1.23
C LEU A 32 1.76 -1.01 -0.52
N ASN A 33 2.63 -2.01 -0.49
CA ASN A 33 3.91 -1.94 0.19
C ASN A 33 4.90 -0.99 -0.48
N GLU A 34 5.09 -1.16 -1.79
CA GLU A 34 6.13 -0.46 -2.54
C GLU A 34 5.70 0.97 -2.89
N GLU A 35 4.43 1.16 -3.26
CA GLU A 35 3.95 2.41 -3.81
C GLU A 35 3.10 3.23 -2.85
N LEU A 36 2.09 2.64 -2.18
CA LEU A 36 1.11 3.42 -1.42
C LEU A 36 1.56 3.72 0.02
N ALA A 37 1.87 2.70 0.81
CA ALA A 37 2.12 2.79 2.24
C ALA A 37 3.21 3.81 2.63
N PRO A 38 4.35 3.93 1.90
CA PRO A 38 5.35 4.95 2.19
C PRO A 38 4.85 6.39 2.04
N LYS A 39 3.74 6.59 1.32
CA LYS A 39 3.12 7.90 1.05
C LYS A 39 1.96 8.20 2.00
N LEU A 40 1.46 7.21 2.74
CA LEU A 40 0.43 7.37 3.76
C LEU A 40 1.02 7.94 5.06
N ASN A 41 0.18 8.54 5.89
CA ASN A 41 0.55 8.96 7.24
C ASN A 41 -0.47 8.41 8.26
N PRO A 42 -0.10 8.29 9.55
CA PRO A 42 -1.07 7.98 10.60
C PRO A 42 -2.18 9.03 10.69
N TYR A 43 -3.41 8.59 10.98
CA TYR A 43 -4.54 9.48 11.22
C TYR A 43 -4.31 10.32 12.50
N PRO A 44 -4.61 11.63 12.51
CA PRO A 44 -5.35 12.43 11.52
C PRO A 44 -4.50 13.20 10.50
N GLY A 45 -3.28 12.74 10.19
CA GLY A 45 -2.37 13.43 9.27
C GLY A 45 -2.86 13.47 7.81
N PRO A 46 -2.20 14.23 6.93
CA PRO A 46 -2.50 14.22 5.49
C PRO A 46 -2.37 12.81 4.89
N ARG A 47 -3.25 12.42 3.96
CA ARG A 47 -3.24 11.08 3.34
C ARG A 47 -3.30 9.92 4.36
N SER A 48 -4.09 10.09 5.41
CA SER A 48 -4.24 9.09 6.48
C SER A 48 -5.47 8.18 6.36
N VAL A 49 -6.34 8.47 5.40
CA VAL A 49 -7.53 7.68 5.13
C VAL A 49 -7.43 7.10 3.73
N VAL A 50 -7.49 5.78 3.65
CA VAL A 50 -7.54 5.05 2.37
C VAL A 50 -8.97 4.63 2.12
N VAL A 51 -9.49 4.96 0.93
CA VAL A 51 -10.82 4.57 0.47
C VAL A 51 -10.66 3.66 -0.74
N MET A 52 -11.29 2.49 -0.70
CA MET A 52 -11.25 1.47 -1.75
C MET A 52 -12.67 0.97 -2.00
N ASP A 53 -12.92 0.41 -3.19
CA ASP A 53 -14.17 -0.30 -3.46
C ASP A 53 -14.26 -1.61 -2.64
N ASN A 54 -15.47 -2.14 -2.52
CA ASN A 54 -15.74 -3.34 -1.71
C ASN A 54 -15.40 -4.64 -2.47
N CYS A 55 -14.18 -4.75 -2.98
CA CYS A 55 -13.69 -5.96 -3.64
C CYS A 55 -13.24 -7.01 -2.62
N ALA A 56 -13.51 -8.29 -2.88
CA ALA A 56 -13.18 -9.39 -1.96
C ALA A 56 -11.68 -9.45 -1.61
N ILE A 57 -10.79 -9.08 -2.53
CA ILE A 57 -9.34 -9.07 -2.28
C ILE A 57 -8.93 -8.01 -1.24
N HIS A 58 -9.75 -7.00 -0.97
CA HIS A 58 -9.45 -5.93 0.00
C HIS A 58 -9.75 -6.34 1.46
N HIS A 59 -10.45 -7.45 1.68
CA HIS A 59 -10.84 -7.94 3.01
C HIS A 59 -9.74 -8.74 3.69
N ASP A 60 -8.51 -8.64 3.18
CA ASP A 60 -7.37 -9.38 3.71
C ASP A 60 -6.72 -8.66 4.90
N GLU A 61 -6.43 -9.42 5.96
CA GLU A 61 -5.82 -8.87 7.17
C GLU A 61 -4.44 -8.24 6.92
N GLU A 62 -3.71 -8.75 5.92
CA GLU A 62 -2.41 -8.21 5.53
C GLU A 62 -2.54 -6.80 4.93
N ILE A 63 -3.60 -6.55 4.15
CA ILE A 63 -3.90 -5.21 3.61
C ILE A 63 -4.17 -4.23 4.74
N ARG A 64 -4.97 -4.64 5.73
CA ARG A 64 -5.25 -3.82 6.92
C ARG A 64 -3.96 -3.49 7.66
N ARG A 65 -3.11 -4.49 7.89
CA ARG A 65 -1.83 -4.32 8.58
C ARG A 65 -0.91 -3.32 7.85
N VAL A 66 -0.78 -3.44 6.53
CA VAL A 66 0.07 -2.53 5.74
C VAL A 66 -0.44 -1.08 5.83
N ILE A 67 -1.75 -0.86 5.71
CA ILE A 67 -2.35 0.49 5.74
C ILE A 67 -2.35 1.09 7.14
N VAL A 68 -2.66 0.32 8.18
CA VAL A 68 -2.87 0.85 9.53
C VAL A 68 -1.57 0.85 10.34
N ASP A 69 -0.85 -0.27 10.34
CA ASP A 69 0.28 -0.49 11.25
C ASP A 69 1.63 -0.09 10.61
N GLU A 70 1.68 -0.02 9.28
CA GLU A 70 2.91 0.20 8.52
C GLU A 70 2.87 1.44 7.60
N CYS A 71 1.83 2.26 7.69
CA CYS A 71 1.79 3.55 6.98
C CYS A 71 2.99 4.43 7.33
N GLY A 72 3.54 5.09 6.30
CA GLY A 72 4.70 5.97 6.41
C GLY A 72 6.03 5.25 6.65
N LYS A 73 6.03 3.92 6.79
CA LYS A 73 7.27 3.14 6.88
C LYS A 73 7.80 2.83 5.47
N PRO A 74 9.11 2.93 5.23
CA PRO A 74 9.70 2.41 4.01
C PRO A 74 9.50 0.88 3.97
N PHE A 75 9.14 0.35 2.81
CA PHE A 75 9.08 -1.10 2.61
C PHE A 75 10.49 -1.69 2.69
N ASP A 76 10.69 -2.64 3.62
CA ASP A 76 11.90 -3.44 3.70
C ASP A 76 11.61 -4.85 3.15
N PRO A 77 12.12 -5.20 1.95
CA PRO A 77 11.91 -6.52 1.37
C PRO A 77 12.68 -7.63 2.11
N ARG A 78 13.49 -7.31 3.14
CA ARG A 78 14.25 -8.27 3.95
C ARG A 78 13.58 -8.50 5.31
N PRO A 79 12.74 -9.54 5.47
CA PRO A 79 12.04 -9.78 6.74
C PRO A 79 12.97 -9.98 7.95
N TRP A 80 14.23 -10.37 7.73
CA TRP A 80 15.22 -10.64 8.76
C TRP A 80 15.91 -9.40 9.35
N CYS A 81 15.87 -8.25 8.67
CA CYS A 81 16.54 -7.02 9.14
C CYS A 81 15.71 -6.20 10.14
N ARG A 82 14.43 -6.55 10.36
CA ARG A 82 13.52 -5.83 11.29
C ARG A 82 13.99 -5.76 12.75
N PHE A 83 14.94 -6.60 13.16
CA PHE A 83 15.49 -6.60 14.52
C PHE A 83 16.70 -5.69 14.73
N SER A 84 17.25 -5.05 13.68
CA SER A 84 18.55 -4.37 13.78
C SER A 84 18.50 -2.85 13.95
N ALA A 85 17.32 -2.21 13.99
CA ALA A 85 17.21 -0.75 14.01
C ALA A 85 16.56 -0.17 15.28
N MET A 86 16.77 -0.80 16.43
CA MET A 86 16.59 -0.17 17.75
C MET A 86 17.95 -0.08 18.46
N THR A 87 18.72 0.94 18.10
CA THR A 87 19.78 1.54 18.92
C THR A 87 19.75 3.04 18.73
#